data_AF-A0A366W0E8-F1
#
_entry.id   AF-A0A366W0E8-F1
#
_cell.length_a   1.000
_cell.length_b   1.000
_cell.length_c   1.000
_cell.angle_alpha   90.00
_cell.angle_beta   90.00
_cell.angle_gamma   90.00
#
_symmetry.space_group_name_H-M   'P 1'
#
loop_
_entity.id
_entity.type
_entity.pdbx_description
1 polymer ?
#
loop_
_entity_poly.entity_id
_entity_poly.type
_entity_poly.pdbx_seq_one_letter_code
_entity_poly.pdbx_strand_id
1 'polypeptide(L)'
;MNKINSKLTRLIVTSCCFFSHAIYADSLQITWADSSSNEDGFYVEKRGLDENDAEIVTTLTANTTSFTDSDVDVDQTYCYRIVAFNQAGSSYSDESCVEVTDSVEQDTRTADTYEDNSSDDDTSSDLEPIAENDENTIISMSHAIISKPTSIDVTEQAIYSFYDEQHFNESYSDATVSDFYFDISSGNSSSKSTNYFSFVDGQTTLSSGIAKMTFNSGNKAFFELQSNGTAQTARIYLQAGVWTHASAAIEVIAGDVTETVSLTQEYSWQYFTVDITFDGDLPITITTDSDHSGYSAVMIAGIVFEEVEEEVIEEEEVIQYASLMAVETDNGTDIDISDSKFLNNLLEEVNSTFSEATILSLSYSGTTKARTNKYTFTDQFAEEYKGYQTMGWSEDNGITMQLSSGDQQINTASIYFTAGAWTREEASIELIINGESELITLSSGYSWKNFKVDIEFEGLLDLEIRPVDEFSGYSALRYAGLTLY
;
A
#
# COMPACT_ATOMS: atom_id res chain seq x y z
N MET A 1 -27.53 20.33 28.81
CA MET A 1 -26.33 20.28 27.96
C MET A 1 -25.16 20.63 28.85
N ASN A 2 -24.14 19.78 28.87
CA ASN A 2 -22.90 20.02 29.62
C ASN A 2 -21.96 20.91 28.78
N LYS A 3 -21.01 21.56 29.45
CA LYS A 3 -20.05 22.50 28.85
C LYS A 3 -19.03 21.72 28.01
N ILE A 4 -18.85 22.10 26.74
CA ILE A 4 -17.90 21.47 25.80
C ILE A 4 -16.51 22.04 26.06
N ASN A 5 -15.51 21.17 26.25
CA ASN A 5 -14.09 21.57 26.33
C ASN A 5 -13.43 21.26 24.97
N SER A 6 -12.93 22.29 24.30
CA SER A 6 -12.09 22.15 23.09
C SER A 6 -10.61 22.26 23.45
N LYS A 7 -9.75 21.55 22.72
CA LYS A 7 -8.29 21.66 22.84
C LYS A 7 -7.74 21.68 21.41
N LEU A 8 -7.21 22.83 20.98
CA LEU A 8 -6.59 22.98 19.66
C LEU A 8 -5.19 22.34 19.65
N THR A 9 -4.88 21.59 18.61
CA THR A 9 -3.52 21.12 18.30
C THR A 9 -3.11 21.70 16.96
N ARG A 10 -1.90 22.26 16.90
CA ARG A 10 -1.35 23.01 15.76
C ARG A 10 -0.65 22.05 14.79
N LEU A 11 -0.89 22.20 13.49
CA LEU A 11 -0.08 21.65 12.41
C LEU A 11 0.28 22.81 11.48
N ILE A 12 1.55 22.96 11.10
CA ILE A 12 2.01 23.90 10.08
C ILE A 12 2.42 23.06 8.88
N VAL A 13 1.81 23.29 7.72
CA VAL A 13 2.25 22.70 6.45
C VAL A 13 2.62 23.85 5.52
N THR A 14 3.83 23.79 4.95
CA THR A 14 4.35 24.75 3.97
C THR A 14 4.15 24.15 2.59
N SER A 15 3.49 24.85 1.66
CA SER A 15 3.41 24.43 0.26
C SER A 15 3.91 25.53 -0.68
N CYS A 16 4.79 25.12 -1.60
CA CYS A 16 5.43 25.98 -2.58
C CYS A 16 4.66 25.93 -3.90
N CYS A 17 4.07 27.06 -4.31
CA CYS A 17 3.67 27.28 -5.69
C CYS A 17 4.37 28.54 -6.21
N PHE A 18 5.48 28.39 -6.92
CA PHE A 18 6.08 29.51 -7.66
C PHE A 18 5.32 29.69 -8.97
N PHE A 19 4.37 30.62 -8.99
CA PHE A 19 4.43 31.80 -9.87
C PHE A 19 3.32 32.78 -9.46
N SER A 20 3.74 33.97 -8.99
CA SER A 20 2.95 35.10 -8.48
C SER A 20 2.80 35.15 -6.95
N HIS A 21 3.19 36.30 -6.38
CA HIS A 21 3.26 36.56 -4.94
C HIS A 21 1.87 36.52 -4.27
N ALA A 22 1.50 35.36 -3.73
CA ALA A 22 0.50 35.23 -2.68
C ALA A 22 0.88 34.01 -1.83
N ILE A 23 1.29 34.26 -0.58
CA ILE A 23 1.51 33.23 0.43
C ILE A 23 0.14 32.96 1.06
N TYR A 24 -0.37 31.73 0.98
CA TYR A 24 -1.59 31.28 1.67
C TYR A 24 -1.17 30.36 2.84
N ALA A 25 -1.87 30.42 3.97
CA ALA A 25 -1.67 29.46 5.05
C ALA A 25 -2.49 28.19 4.80
N ASP A 26 -1.89 27.02 5.02
CA ASP A 26 -2.42 25.74 4.52
C ASP A 26 -3.31 24.98 5.54
N SER A 27 -4.32 25.67 6.08
CA SER A 27 -5.35 25.15 7.00
C SER A 27 -5.03 25.09 8.50
N LEU A 28 -6.09 25.13 9.33
CA LEU A 28 -6.06 24.91 10.79
C LEU A 28 -6.94 23.72 11.15
N GLN A 29 -6.40 22.74 11.89
CA GLN A 29 -7.21 21.65 12.43
C GLN A 29 -7.77 22.00 13.82
N ILE A 30 -9.08 21.84 13.96
CA ILE A 30 -9.84 22.09 15.19
C ILE A 30 -10.35 20.75 15.72
N THR A 31 -10.00 20.40 16.95
CA THR A 31 -10.50 19.19 17.64
C THR A 31 -11.17 19.54 18.97
N TRP A 32 -12.21 18.79 19.34
CA TRP A 32 -12.93 18.97 20.59
C TRP A 32 -13.42 17.65 21.17
N ALA A 33 -13.60 17.62 22.50
CA ALA A 33 -14.24 16.50 23.16
C ALA A 33 -15.76 16.65 23.11
N ASP A 34 -16.45 15.70 22.48
CA ASP A 34 -17.91 15.65 22.56
C ASP A 34 -18.35 15.23 23.96
N SER A 35 -19.04 16.14 24.63
CA SER A 35 -19.64 15.94 25.96
C SER A 35 -21.15 16.16 25.93
N SER A 36 -21.71 16.35 24.74
CA SER A 36 -23.14 16.31 24.49
C SER A 36 -23.54 14.84 24.30
N SER A 37 -24.77 14.50 24.69
CA SER A 37 -25.27 13.11 24.59
C SER A 37 -26.62 13.05 23.88
N ASN A 38 -27.02 14.17 23.29
CA ASN A 38 -28.36 14.37 22.73
C ASN A 38 -28.41 15.54 21.73
N GLU A 39 -27.30 15.85 21.08
CA GLU A 39 -27.15 16.80 19.99
C GLU A 39 -27.58 16.20 18.65
N ASP A 40 -28.19 17.02 17.80
CA ASP A 40 -28.50 16.66 16.42
C ASP A 40 -27.28 16.95 15.49
N GLY A 41 -26.35 17.79 15.95
CA GLY A 41 -25.10 18.14 15.26
C GLY A 41 -24.33 19.28 15.94
N PHE A 42 -23.31 19.78 15.25
CA PHE A 42 -22.45 20.88 15.69
C PHE A 42 -22.37 22.02 14.66
N TYR A 43 -22.35 23.26 15.12
CA TYR A 43 -21.82 24.38 14.34
C TYR A 43 -20.39 24.66 14.76
N VAL A 44 -19.52 24.92 13.79
CA VAL A 44 -18.20 25.51 14.06
C VAL A 44 -18.32 27.00 13.79
N GLU A 45 -18.13 27.79 14.84
CA GLU A 45 -18.05 29.25 14.73
C GLU A 45 -16.59 29.69 14.65
N LYS A 46 -16.28 30.59 13.72
CA LYS A 46 -14.98 31.23 13.51
C LYS A 46 -15.11 32.74 13.65
N ARG A 47 -14.07 33.40 14.17
CA ARG A 47 -13.96 34.86 14.22
C ARG A 47 -12.49 35.26 14.17
N GLY A 48 -12.15 36.31 13.42
CA GLY A 48 -10.82 36.93 13.53
C GLY A 48 -10.62 37.62 14.89
N LEU A 49 -9.39 37.69 15.40
CA LEU A 49 -9.12 38.26 16.73
C LEU A 49 -9.75 39.65 16.96
N ASP A 50 -9.73 40.51 15.93
CA ASP A 50 -10.23 41.89 15.94
C ASP A 50 -11.70 42.05 15.51
N GLU A 51 -12.37 40.97 15.09
CA GLU A 51 -13.78 41.01 14.67
C GLU A 51 -14.71 40.89 15.88
N ASN A 52 -15.93 41.42 15.84
CA ASN A 52 -16.85 41.30 16.99
C ASN A 52 -17.89 40.18 16.83
N ASP A 53 -18.16 39.76 15.60
CA ASP A 53 -19.17 38.78 15.27
C ASP A 53 -18.50 37.49 14.82
N ALA A 54 -18.95 36.35 15.33
CA ALA A 54 -18.51 35.04 14.88
C ALA A 54 -19.43 34.52 13.77
N GLU A 55 -18.87 33.92 12.74
CA GLU A 55 -19.59 33.30 11.64
C GLU A 55 -19.60 31.77 11.77
N ILE A 56 -20.66 31.12 11.28
CA ILE A 56 -20.69 29.66 11.20
C ILE A 56 -19.98 29.25 9.93
N VAL A 57 -18.79 28.65 10.08
CA VAL A 57 -18.00 28.15 8.94
C VAL A 57 -18.50 26.80 8.44
N THR A 58 -19.05 25.95 9.32
CA THR A 58 -19.66 24.69 8.89
C THR A 58 -20.70 24.14 9.87
N THR A 59 -21.53 23.20 9.38
CA THR A 59 -22.43 22.37 10.19
C THR A 59 -22.03 20.91 10.04
N LEU A 60 -21.78 20.25 11.17
CA LEU A 60 -21.31 18.87 11.25
C LEU A 60 -22.39 17.99 11.88
N THR A 61 -22.38 16.71 11.53
CA THR A 61 -23.29 15.72 12.09
C THR A 61 -23.02 15.47 13.58
N ALA A 62 -23.96 14.84 14.28
CA ALA A 62 -23.77 14.44 15.68
C ALA A 62 -22.53 13.53 15.84
N ASN A 63 -21.89 13.56 17.02
CA ASN A 63 -20.65 12.85 17.36
C ASN A 63 -19.38 13.24 16.58
N THR A 64 -19.40 14.25 15.71
CA THR A 64 -18.16 14.76 15.10
C THR A 64 -17.31 15.46 16.16
N THR A 65 -15.99 15.20 16.16
CA THR A 65 -15.03 15.73 17.15
C THR A 65 -13.86 16.50 16.53
N SER A 66 -13.84 16.65 15.21
CA SER A 66 -12.80 17.40 14.49
C SER A 66 -13.34 18.11 13.24
N PHE A 67 -12.62 19.17 12.83
CA PHE A 67 -12.87 19.95 11.61
C PHE A 67 -11.57 20.61 11.15
N THR A 68 -11.32 20.67 9.85
CA THR A 68 -10.18 21.40 9.27
C THR A 68 -10.69 22.63 8.54
N ASP A 69 -10.21 23.81 8.95
CA ASP A 69 -10.50 25.09 8.30
C ASP A 69 -9.37 25.42 7.32
N SER A 70 -9.62 25.24 6.02
CA SER A 70 -8.66 25.53 4.95
C SER A 70 -8.71 26.97 4.42
N ASP A 71 -9.48 27.86 5.05
CA ASP A 71 -9.64 29.26 4.62
C ASP A 71 -9.00 30.21 5.64
N VAL A 72 -7.67 30.09 5.81
CA VAL A 72 -6.91 30.84 6.82
C VAL A 72 -5.70 31.53 6.17
N ASP A 73 -5.31 32.66 6.76
CA ASP A 73 -4.20 33.50 6.28
C ASP A 73 -3.05 33.49 7.30
N VAL A 74 -1.80 33.54 6.81
CA VAL A 74 -0.60 33.66 7.65
C VAL A 74 -0.61 35.01 8.39
N ASP A 75 -0.01 35.04 9.58
CA ASP A 75 0.06 36.16 10.52
C ASP A 75 -1.31 36.68 10.97
N GLN A 76 -2.37 35.86 10.82
CA GLN A 76 -3.69 36.15 11.38
C GLN A 76 -4.00 35.25 12.57
N THR A 77 -4.73 35.80 13.54
CA THR A 77 -5.26 35.03 14.67
C THR A 77 -6.74 34.74 14.47
N TYR A 78 -7.09 33.45 14.49
CA TYR A 78 -8.46 32.97 14.39
C TYR A 78 -8.91 32.37 15.73
N CYS A 79 -10.14 32.70 16.14
CA CYS A 79 -10.79 32.19 17.34
C CYS A 79 -11.98 31.30 16.94
N TYR A 80 -12.05 30.10 17.52
CA TYR A 80 -13.11 29.13 17.25
C TYR A 80 -13.94 28.80 18.49
N ARG A 81 -15.24 28.56 18.27
CA ARG A 81 -16.17 27.99 19.24
C ARG A 81 -16.99 26.87 18.59
N ILE A 82 -17.24 25.81 19.35
CA ILE A 82 -18.05 24.67 18.91
C ILE A 82 -19.42 24.77 19.57
N VAL A 83 -20.48 24.70 18.76
CA VAL A 83 -21.86 24.84 19.23
C VAL A 83 -22.64 23.55 18.96
N ALA A 84 -22.86 22.75 20.00
CA ALA A 84 -23.80 21.63 19.91
C ALA A 84 -25.23 22.16 19.83
N PHE A 85 -26.05 21.63 18.93
CA PHE A 85 -27.45 22.02 18.79
C PHE A 85 -28.39 20.82 18.72
N ASN A 86 -29.63 21.01 19.18
CA ASN A 86 -30.77 20.13 18.88
C ASN A 86 -32.07 20.94 18.85
N GLN A 87 -33.21 20.28 18.63
CA GLN A 87 -34.52 20.95 18.62
C GLN A 87 -34.86 21.76 19.90
N ALA A 88 -34.21 21.47 21.04
CA ALA A 88 -34.46 22.17 22.31
C ALA A 88 -33.56 23.40 22.52
N GLY A 89 -32.48 23.56 21.74
CA GLY A 89 -31.58 24.72 21.82
C GLY A 89 -30.12 24.39 21.50
N SER A 90 -29.22 25.28 21.90
CA SER A 90 -27.78 25.19 21.60
C SER A 90 -26.92 25.36 22.86
N SER A 91 -25.74 24.75 22.86
CA SER A 91 -24.73 24.83 23.92
C SER A 91 -23.35 25.08 23.33
N TYR A 92 -22.60 26.01 23.92
CA TYR A 92 -21.33 26.50 23.39
C TYR A 92 -20.14 25.89 24.15
N SER A 93 -19.04 25.67 23.44
CA SER A 93 -17.71 25.47 24.03
C SER A 93 -17.13 26.78 24.54
N ASP A 94 -16.02 26.68 25.27
CA ASP A 94 -15.12 27.81 25.46
C ASP A 94 -14.48 28.23 24.12
N GLU A 95 -14.15 29.51 23.98
CA GLU A 95 -13.48 30.06 22.79
C GLU A 95 -11.98 29.76 22.84
N SER A 96 -11.41 29.36 21.71
CA SER A 96 -9.99 29.04 21.60
C SER A 96 -9.38 29.73 20.39
N CYS A 97 -8.30 30.49 20.59
CA CYS A 97 -7.68 31.32 19.56
C CYS A 97 -6.28 30.82 19.22
N VAL A 98 -5.90 30.89 17.95
CA VAL A 98 -4.59 30.50 17.44
C VAL A 98 -4.11 31.48 16.37
N GLU A 99 -2.85 31.89 16.48
CA GLU A 99 -2.15 32.67 15.45
C GLU A 99 -1.52 31.73 14.43
N VAL A 100 -1.79 31.98 13.15
CA VAL A 100 -1.18 31.31 12.02
C VAL A 100 0.17 32.00 11.79
N THR A 101 1.30 31.31 11.85
CA THR A 101 2.64 31.92 11.64
C THR A 101 3.44 31.12 10.63
N ASP A 102 4.28 31.81 9.85
CA ASP A 102 5.22 31.23 8.90
C ASP A 102 6.39 30.54 9.64
N SER A 103 6.68 29.28 9.32
CA SER A 103 7.77 28.53 9.94
C SER A 103 9.00 28.54 9.04
N VAL A 104 9.83 29.57 9.16
CA VAL A 104 11.23 29.53 8.74
C VAL A 104 12.11 29.55 9.99
N GLU A 105 12.55 28.39 10.46
CA GLU A 105 13.61 28.35 11.48
C GLU A 105 14.98 28.49 10.80
N GLN A 106 15.60 29.67 10.95
CA GLN A 106 17.05 29.83 10.75
C GLN A 106 17.80 29.23 11.93
N ASP A 107 18.54 28.14 11.72
CA ASP A 107 19.63 27.74 12.61
C ASP A 107 20.81 28.72 12.44
N THR A 108 20.92 29.68 13.36
CA THR A 108 22.16 30.43 13.56
C THR A 108 22.88 29.91 14.79
N ARG A 109 23.79 28.95 14.60
CA ARG A 109 24.77 28.59 15.64
C ARG A 109 26.19 29.00 15.24
N THR A 110 26.63 30.01 15.98
CA THR A 110 27.94 30.65 16.02
C THR A 110 29.15 29.71 15.92
N ALA A 111 30.00 29.94 14.92
CA ALA A 111 31.36 29.39 14.89
C ALA A 111 32.31 30.30 15.68
N ASP A 112 32.92 29.72 16.70
CA ASP A 112 34.06 30.26 17.42
C ASP A 112 35.28 30.41 16.49
N THR A 113 36.07 31.41 16.84
CA THR A 113 37.28 31.93 16.20
C THR A 113 38.35 30.91 15.82
N TYR A 114 38.83 30.97 14.57
CA TYR A 114 40.25 30.79 14.24
C TYR A 114 40.67 31.82 13.18
N GLU A 115 41.57 32.71 13.56
CA GLU A 115 42.37 33.52 12.64
C GLU A 115 43.34 32.59 11.90
N ASP A 116 43.31 32.57 10.57
CA ASP A 116 44.53 32.49 9.78
C ASP A 116 44.39 33.35 8.52
N ASN A 117 45.49 34.02 8.21
CA ASN A 117 45.59 35.22 7.40
C ASN A 117 46.53 34.87 6.24
N SER A 118 46.00 34.53 5.06
CA SER A 118 46.81 34.46 3.84
C SER A 118 45.95 34.61 2.60
N SER A 119 46.50 35.40 1.68
CA SER A 119 45.88 36.00 0.52
C SER A 119 45.93 35.16 -0.75
N ASP A 120 45.07 35.58 -1.68
CA ASP A 120 45.21 35.56 -3.14
C ASP A 120 44.55 34.43 -3.96
N ASP A 121 43.60 34.92 -4.78
CA ASP A 121 43.37 34.64 -6.21
C ASP A 121 42.58 33.39 -6.64
N ASP A 122 41.26 33.61 -6.70
CA ASP A 122 40.37 33.39 -7.86
C ASP A 122 40.90 32.54 -9.03
N THR A 123 40.39 31.30 -9.18
CA THR A 123 39.50 30.91 -10.31
C THR A 123 39.26 29.39 -10.36
N SER A 124 38.01 29.01 -10.05
CA SER A 124 37.24 27.89 -10.64
C SER A 124 37.91 26.52 -10.82
N SER A 125 37.75 25.65 -9.82
CA SER A 125 37.69 24.19 -10.01
C SER A 125 36.44 23.65 -9.32
N ASP A 126 35.68 22.85 -10.07
CA ASP A 126 34.78 21.78 -9.62
C ASP A 126 33.61 22.15 -8.69
N LEU A 127 32.42 22.18 -9.27
CA LEU A 127 31.21 21.79 -8.55
C LEU A 127 30.77 20.44 -9.13
N GLU A 128 31.10 19.39 -8.39
CA GLU A 128 30.34 18.14 -8.39
C GLU A 128 28.87 18.46 -8.07
N PRO A 129 27.91 17.72 -8.63
CA PRO A 129 26.51 17.95 -8.33
C PRO A 129 26.27 17.65 -6.84
N ILE A 130 25.77 18.65 -6.12
CA ILE A 130 25.22 18.49 -4.79
C ILE A 130 23.99 17.59 -4.98
N ALA A 131 24.03 16.37 -4.46
CA ALA A 131 22.86 15.51 -4.40
C ALA A 131 21.79 16.25 -3.57
N GLU A 132 20.70 16.63 -4.23
CA GLU A 132 19.45 17.04 -3.57
C GLU A 132 18.90 15.78 -2.87
N ASN A 133 19.00 15.75 -1.54
CA ASN A 133 18.43 14.69 -0.73
C ASN A 133 17.32 15.33 0.10
N ASP A 134 16.10 15.37 -0.45
CA ASP A 134 14.88 15.81 0.24
C ASP A 134 13.64 15.36 -0.57
N GLU A 135 13.54 14.07 -0.87
CA GLU A 135 12.28 13.46 -1.30
C GLU A 135 11.86 12.42 -0.25
N ASN A 136 10.57 12.41 0.11
CA ASN A 136 9.93 11.31 0.84
C ASN A 136 10.17 10.02 0.04
N THR A 137 11.22 9.29 0.39
CA THR A 137 11.71 8.22 -0.48
C THR A 137 11.20 6.90 0.07
N ILE A 138 10.20 6.35 -0.60
CA ILE A 138 9.95 4.92 -0.54
C ILE A 138 11.11 4.27 -1.25
N ILE A 139 11.87 3.49 -0.50
CA ILE A 139 13.00 2.74 -1.03
C ILE A 139 12.49 1.47 -1.69
N SER A 140 11.53 0.78 -1.06
CA SER A 140 10.87 -0.39 -1.64
C SER A 140 9.51 -0.67 -0.99
N MET A 141 8.63 -1.35 -1.72
CA MET A 141 7.39 -1.91 -1.18
C MET A 141 7.13 -3.28 -1.81
N SER A 142 6.75 -4.26 -1.00
CA SER A 142 6.35 -5.59 -1.48
C SER A 142 5.35 -6.25 -0.54
N HIS A 143 4.60 -7.23 -1.03
CA HIS A 143 3.73 -8.06 -0.20
C HIS A 143 4.04 -9.55 -0.31
N ALA A 144 3.67 -10.30 0.74
CA ALA A 144 3.73 -11.76 0.72
C ALA A 144 2.45 -12.35 1.34
N ILE A 145 1.86 -13.36 0.68
CA ILE A 145 0.79 -14.16 1.28
C ILE A 145 1.42 -15.15 2.25
N ILE A 146 0.96 -15.15 3.50
CA ILE A 146 1.48 -16.00 4.57
C ILE A 146 0.43 -17.01 5.04
N SER A 147 0.92 -18.10 5.64
CA SER A 147 0.07 -18.96 6.46
C SER A 147 -0.44 -18.19 7.67
N LYS A 148 -1.65 -18.54 8.15
CA LYS A 148 -2.22 -17.95 9.37
C LYS A 148 -1.19 -17.98 10.51
N PRO A 149 -0.73 -16.83 11.02
CA PRO A 149 0.22 -16.81 12.12
C PRO A 149 -0.48 -17.24 13.42
N THR A 150 0.19 -18.04 14.24
CA THR A 150 -0.29 -18.38 15.60
C THR A 150 0.31 -17.45 16.65
N SER A 151 1.55 -17.02 16.43
CA SER A 151 2.31 -16.08 17.24
C SER A 151 3.38 -15.46 16.35
N ILE A 152 3.65 -14.18 16.55
CA ILE A 152 4.71 -13.43 15.86
C ILE A 152 5.70 -13.08 16.97
N ASP A 153 6.89 -13.68 16.91
CA ASP A 153 7.96 -13.38 17.85
C ASP A 153 8.58 -12.05 17.44
N VAL A 154 8.51 -11.09 18.35
CA VAL A 154 9.01 -9.72 18.19
C VAL A 154 10.01 -9.39 19.28
N THR A 155 10.66 -10.43 19.82
CA THR A 155 11.80 -10.27 20.73
C THR A 155 12.86 -9.44 20.00
N GLU A 156 13.28 -8.34 20.63
CA GLU A 156 14.25 -7.40 20.05
C GLU A 156 13.75 -6.63 18.80
N GLN A 157 12.43 -6.53 18.60
CA GLN A 157 11.84 -5.70 17.55
C GLN A 157 10.84 -4.71 18.13
N ALA A 158 10.78 -3.51 17.57
CA ALA A 158 9.77 -2.53 17.90
C ALA A 158 8.46 -2.87 17.19
N ILE A 159 7.33 -2.66 17.88
CA ILE A 159 6.02 -2.93 17.29
C ILE A 159 5.04 -1.80 17.54
N TYR A 160 4.12 -1.64 16.61
CA TYR A 160 2.89 -0.88 16.81
C TYR A 160 1.69 -1.80 16.63
N SER A 161 0.75 -1.80 17.58
CA SER A 161 -0.48 -2.58 17.48
C SER A 161 -1.66 -1.68 17.15
N PHE A 162 -2.34 -1.96 16.03
CA PHE A 162 -3.56 -1.25 15.65
C PHE A 162 -4.75 -1.61 16.53
N TYR A 163 -4.67 -2.69 17.32
CA TYR A 163 -5.75 -3.12 18.19
C TYR A 163 -5.93 -2.21 19.41
N ASP A 164 -4.82 -1.94 20.10
CA ASP A 164 -4.78 -1.13 21.32
C ASP A 164 -4.13 0.24 21.10
N GLU A 165 -3.66 0.49 19.86
CA GLU A 165 -3.00 1.72 19.42
C GLU A 165 -1.78 2.05 20.30
N GLN A 166 -1.03 1.00 20.70
CA GLN A 166 0.17 1.12 21.52
C GLN A 166 1.43 0.73 20.75
N HIS A 167 2.50 1.44 21.09
CA HIS A 167 3.85 1.05 20.77
C HIS A 167 4.40 0.15 21.87
N PHE A 168 5.16 -0.86 21.47
CA PHE A 168 5.94 -1.68 22.38
C PHE A 168 7.35 -1.77 21.85
N ASN A 169 8.31 -1.99 22.75
CA ASN A 169 9.71 -2.20 22.36
C ASN A 169 10.27 -1.02 21.53
N GLU A 170 9.79 0.20 21.77
CA GLU A 170 10.17 1.43 21.03
C GLU A 170 11.68 1.68 21.00
N SER A 171 12.46 1.10 21.90
CA SER A 171 13.92 1.23 21.90
C SER A 171 14.63 0.48 20.77
N TYR A 172 13.94 -0.37 20.01
CA TYR A 172 14.51 -1.20 18.94
C TYR A 172 14.29 -0.63 17.54
N SER A 173 13.71 0.57 17.42
CA SER A 173 13.56 1.25 16.13
C SER A 173 13.41 2.75 16.36
N ASP A 174 13.93 3.54 15.43
CA ASP A 174 13.66 4.98 15.35
C ASP A 174 12.34 5.29 14.62
N ALA A 175 11.64 4.25 14.13
CA ALA A 175 10.37 4.40 13.45
C ALA A 175 9.18 4.41 14.41
N THR A 176 8.23 5.30 14.13
CA THR A 176 6.95 5.37 14.83
C THR A 176 5.77 5.34 13.87
N VAL A 177 4.59 5.19 14.43
CA VAL A 177 3.30 5.26 13.75
C VAL A 177 2.49 6.35 14.43
N SER A 178 1.92 7.25 13.64
CA SER A 178 1.03 8.32 14.10
C SER A 178 -0.29 8.29 13.34
N ASP A 179 -1.27 9.03 13.88
CA ASP A 179 -2.51 9.38 13.20
C ASP A 179 -3.27 8.20 12.58
N PHE A 180 -3.33 7.07 13.30
CA PHE A 180 -4.15 5.95 12.89
C PHE A 180 -5.64 6.27 13.02
N TYR A 181 -6.40 6.20 11.92
CA TYR A 181 -7.85 6.26 11.93
C TYR A 181 -8.47 5.53 10.74
N PHE A 182 -9.77 5.22 10.85
CA PHE A 182 -10.57 4.76 9.73
C PHE A 182 -11.47 5.88 9.21
N ASP A 183 -11.45 6.10 7.90
CA ASP A 183 -12.50 6.82 7.18
C ASP A 183 -13.51 5.80 6.63
N ILE A 184 -14.72 5.78 7.18
CA ILE A 184 -15.75 4.78 6.86
C ILE A 184 -16.90 5.44 6.12
N SER A 185 -16.94 5.23 4.80
CA SER A 185 -18.07 5.63 3.96
C SER A 185 -19.28 4.69 4.12
N SER A 186 -19.04 3.40 4.36
CA SER A 186 -20.09 2.37 4.40
C SER A 186 -19.70 1.17 5.27
N GLY A 187 -20.67 0.66 6.04
CA GLY A 187 -20.45 -0.44 6.98
C GLY A 187 -19.95 0.04 8.33
N ASN A 188 -19.03 -0.71 8.95
CA ASN A 188 -18.48 -0.37 10.27
C ASN A 188 -16.96 -0.61 10.31
N SER A 189 -16.29 0.14 11.18
CA SER A 189 -14.99 -0.20 11.74
C SER A 189 -15.13 -0.72 13.18
N SER A 190 -14.18 -1.52 13.65
CA SER A 190 -14.13 -2.01 15.02
C SER A 190 -12.76 -2.57 15.36
N SER A 191 -12.31 -2.42 16.60
CA SER A 191 -11.15 -3.15 17.12
C SER A 191 -11.60 -4.30 18.03
N LYS A 192 -10.94 -5.45 17.95
CA LYS A 192 -11.30 -6.63 18.74
C LYS A 192 -10.07 -7.45 19.09
N SER A 193 -10.01 -7.91 20.35
CA SER A 193 -9.04 -8.91 20.75
C SER A 193 -9.34 -10.25 20.05
N THR A 194 -8.32 -10.80 19.41
CA THR A 194 -8.35 -12.08 18.69
C THR A 194 -6.98 -12.72 18.79
N ASN A 195 -6.92 -14.05 18.69
CA ASN A 195 -5.65 -14.77 18.59
C ASN A 195 -5.21 -15.01 17.13
N TYR A 196 -5.71 -14.20 16.19
CA TYR A 196 -5.32 -14.33 14.77
C TYR A 196 -3.93 -13.78 14.53
N PHE A 197 -3.57 -12.74 15.27
CA PHE A 197 -2.24 -12.16 15.38
C PHE A 197 -1.96 -11.98 16.86
N SER A 198 -0.84 -12.52 17.31
CA SER A 198 -0.41 -12.39 18.71
C SER A 198 1.07 -12.08 18.70
N PHE A 199 1.41 -10.83 19.01
CA PHE A 199 2.79 -10.39 19.11
C PHE A 199 3.33 -10.80 20.48
N VAL A 200 4.44 -11.52 20.50
CA VAL A 200 5.03 -12.10 21.71
C VAL A 200 6.48 -11.68 21.86
N ASP A 201 6.88 -11.36 23.09
CA ASP A 201 8.26 -11.18 23.52
C ASP A 201 8.60 -12.34 24.47
N GLY A 202 9.36 -13.30 23.95
CA GLY A 202 9.59 -14.60 24.57
C GLY A 202 8.28 -15.34 24.92
N GLN A 203 7.91 -15.35 26.20
CA GLN A 203 6.68 -16.00 26.69
C GLN A 203 5.55 -15.01 27.01
N THR A 204 5.79 -13.71 26.83
CA THR A 204 4.84 -12.65 27.17
C THR A 204 4.11 -12.20 25.91
N THR A 205 2.77 -12.23 25.92
CA THR A 205 1.98 -11.60 24.85
C THR A 205 1.95 -10.09 25.09
N LEU A 206 2.47 -9.32 24.12
CA LEU A 206 2.44 -7.86 24.14
C LEU A 206 1.06 -7.36 23.70
N SER A 207 0.62 -7.76 22.50
CA SER A 207 -0.70 -7.43 21.98
C SER A 207 -1.29 -8.59 21.16
N SER A 208 -2.62 -8.70 21.19
CA SER A 208 -3.36 -9.78 20.53
C SER A 208 -4.76 -9.30 20.13
N GLY A 209 -4.85 -8.81 18.91
CA GLY A 209 -6.07 -8.24 18.36
C GLY A 209 -5.88 -7.71 16.95
N ILE A 210 -6.95 -7.11 16.44
CA ILE A 210 -7.00 -6.48 15.12
C ILE A 210 -7.85 -5.22 15.19
N ALA A 211 -7.54 -4.27 14.32
CA ALA A 211 -8.43 -3.22 13.87
C ALA A 211 -9.09 -3.67 12.56
N LYS A 212 -10.40 -3.52 12.43
CA LYS A 212 -11.19 -4.01 11.30
C LYS A 212 -11.92 -2.88 10.63
N MET A 213 -11.98 -2.90 9.30
CA MET A 213 -12.95 -2.15 8.50
C MET A 213 -13.74 -3.06 7.56
N THR A 214 -14.93 -2.63 7.16
CA THR A 214 -15.75 -3.35 6.17
C THR A 214 -15.12 -3.25 4.79
N PHE A 215 -15.18 -4.33 3.99
CA PHE A 215 -14.62 -4.38 2.63
C PHE A 215 -15.45 -3.50 1.68
N ASN A 216 -15.01 -2.27 1.46
CA ASN A 216 -15.71 -1.26 0.69
C ASN A 216 -14.70 -0.25 0.14
N SER A 217 -14.81 0.07 -1.15
CA SER A 217 -13.89 0.95 -1.87
C SER A 217 -13.87 2.39 -1.39
N GLY A 218 -14.90 2.83 -0.66
CA GLY A 218 -14.90 4.13 0.01
C GLY A 218 -14.37 4.08 1.44
N ASN A 219 -14.02 2.91 1.99
CA ASN A 219 -13.43 2.80 3.33
C ASN A 219 -11.91 2.82 3.24
N LYS A 220 -11.29 3.55 4.17
CA LYS A 220 -9.83 3.70 4.23
C LYS A 220 -9.34 3.57 5.66
N ALA A 221 -8.19 2.94 5.83
CA ALA A 221 -7.39 3.06 7.03
C ALA A 221 -6.21 3.98 6.71
N PHE A 222 -6.02 5.01 7.52
CA PHE A 222 -4.93 5.96 7.38
C PHE A 222 -4.04 5.88 8.60
N PHE A 223 -2.74 6.01 8.40
CA PHE A 223 -1.73 6.26 9.43
C PHE A 223 -0.48 6.84 8.76
N GLU A 224 0.41 7.41 9.55
CA GLU A 224 1.69 7.92 9.06
C GLU A 224 2.82 7.10 9.70
N LEU A 225 3.77 6.66 8.88
CA LEU A 225 5.05 6.14 9.33
C LEU A 225 6.01 7.31 9.46
N GLN A 226 6.82 7.33 10.52
CA GLN A 226 7.77 8.41 10.76
C GLN A 226 9.12 7.78 11.09
N SER A 227 10.22 8.26 10.52
CA SER A 227 11.59 7.86 10.91
C SER A 227 12.52 9.06 11.04
N ASN A 228 13.44 9.01 12.01
CA ASN A 228 14.37 10.10 12.30
C ASN A 228 15.63 10.09 11.41
N GLY A 229 15.45 10.03 10.09
CA GLY A 229 16.54 10.12 9.10
C GLY A 229 17.43 8.88 8.98
N THR A 230 16.92 7.73 9.42
CA THR A 230 17.49 6.41 9.13
C THR A 230 16.41 5.62 8.41
N ALA A 231 16.77 4.99 7.29
CA ALA A 231 15.86 4.08 6.58
C ALA A 231 15.42 2.94 7.51
N GLN A 232 14.12 2.63 7.49
CA GLN A 232 13.52 1.59 8.33
C GLN A 232 12.60 0.73 7.47
N THR A 233 12.45 -0.54 7.82
CA THR A 233 11.45 -1.42 7.19
C THR A 233 10.27 -1.63 8.14
N ALA A 234 9.08 -1.24 7.69
CA ALA A 234 7.82 -1.51 8.36
C ALA A 234 7.14 -2.73 7.74
N ARG A 235 7.09 -3.85 8.48
CA ARG A 235 6.33 -5.04 8.11
C ARG A 235 4.92 -4.99 8.71
N ILE A 236 3.94 -4.70 7.87
CA ILE A 236 2.53 -4.61 8.26
C ILE A 236 1.90 -6.00 8.19
N TYR A 237 1.26 -6.45 9.27
CA TYR A 237 0.52 -7.70 9.30
C TYR A 237 -0.98 -7.47 9.09
N LEU A 238 -1.54 -8.09 8.06
CA LEU A 238 -2.93 -7.93 7.68
C LEU A 238 -3.61 -9.27 7.42
N GLN A 239 -4.94 -9.26 7.53
CA GLN A 239 -5.81 -10.33 7.10
C GLN A 239 -6.99 -9.74 6.35
N ALA A 240 -7.37 -10.38 5.26
CA ALA A 240 -8.57 -10.00 4.54
C ALA A 240 -9.28 -11.19 3.92
N GLY A 241 -10.56 -11.00 3.69
CA GLY A 241 -11.39 -12.05 3.13
C GLY A 241 -12.63 -11.45 2.52
N VAL A 242 -13.11 -12.12 1.48
CA VAL A 242 -14.31 -11.71 0.74
C VAL A 242 -15.26 -12.88 0.63
N TRP A 243 -16.54 -12.63 0.96
CA TRP A 243 -17.58 -13.64 1.01
C TRP A 243 -18.37 -13.68 -0.30
N THR A 244 -17.64 -13.75 -1.40
CA THR A 244 -18.16 -13.72 -2.77
C THR A 244 -17.28 -14.55 -3.71
N HIS A 245 -17.82 -14.83 -4.90
CA HIS A 245 -17.08 -15.39 -6.04
C HIS A 245 -16.50 -14.29 -6.96
N ALA A 246 -16.66 -13.01 -6.59
CA ALA A 246 -16.05 -11.91 -7.30
C ALA A 246 -14.60 -11.76 -6.83
N SER A 247 -13.71 -11.38 -7.74
CA SER A 247 -12.36 -10.97 -7.35
C SER A 247 -12.41 -9.68 -6.58
N ALA A 248 -11.40 -9.53 -5.75
CA ALA A 248 -11.24 -8.40 -4.88
C ALA A 248 -9.76 -8.25 -4.55
N ALA A 249 -9.36 -7.04 -4.25
CA ALA A 249 -8.00 -6.71 -3.87
C ALA A 249 -7.99 -5.66 -2.76
N ILE A 250 -6.86 -5.61 -2.08
CA ILE A 250 -6.52 -4.53 -1.14
C ILE A 250 -5.43 -3.71 -1.78
N GLU A 251 -5.54 -2.40 -1.62
CA GLU A 251 -4.54 -1.46 -2.08
C GLU A 251 -3.88 -0.85 -0.85
N VAL A 252 -2.55 -0.97 -0.78
CA VAL A 252 -1.71 -0.26 0.19
C VAL A 252 -0.98 0.83 -0.56
N ILE A 253 -1.31 2.07 -0.23
CA ILE A 253 -0.79 3.27 -0.87
C ILE A 253 0.15 3.92 0.13
N ALA A 254 1.42 4.08 -0.23
CA ALA A 254 2.35 4.90 0.52
C ALA A 254 2.83 6.02 -0.39
N GLY A 255 2.65 7.28 0.02
CA GLY A 255 2.91 8.41 -0.87
C GLY A 255 2.23 8.23 -2.24
N ASP A 256 3.03 8.15 -3.31
CA ASP A 256 2.57 7.94 -4.69
C ASP A 256 2.66 6.47 -5.17
N VAL A 257 3.20 5.56 -4.35
CA VAL A 257 3.35 4.14 -4.69
C VAL A 257 2.14 3.35 -4.20
N THR A 258 1.59 2.50 -5.06
CA THR A 258 0.47 1.61 -4.71
C THR A 258 0.86 0.16 -4.89
N GLU A 259 0.72 -0.63 -3.83
CA GLU A 259 0.85 -2.09 -3.87
C GLU A 259 -0.54 -2.75 -3.79
N THR A 260 -0.83 -3.62 -4.75
CA THR A 260 -2.14 -4.29 -4.87
C THR A 260 -2.05 -5.76 -4.47
N VAL A 261 -2.70 -6.12 -3.36
CA VAL A 261 -2.79 -7.49 -2.85
C VAL A 261 -4.07 -8.16 -3.33
N SER A 262 -3.95 -9.07 -4.30
CA SER A 262 -5.09 -9.83 -4.84
C SER A 262 -5.57 -10.92 -3.90
N LEU A 263 -6.89 -10.98 -3.66
CA LEU A 263 -7.49 -12.07 -2.88
C LEU A 263 -7.82 -13.26 -3.79
N THR A 264 -6.97 -14.29 -3.73
CA THR A 264 -7.04 -15.44 -4.66
C THR A 264 -8.03 -16.55 -4.27
N GLN A 265 -8.49 -16.58 -3.02
CA GLN A 265 -9.41 -17.60 -2.51
C GLN A 265 -10.80 -17.03 -2.20
N GLU A 266 -11.82 -17.60 -2.84
CA GLU A 266 -13.22 -17.26 -2.62
C GLU A 266 -13.71 -17.75 -1.25
N TYR A 267 -14.52 -16.95 -0.54
CA TYR A 267 -15.09 -17.29 0.78
C TYR A 267 -14.07 -17.70 1.84
N SER A 268 -12.85 -17.18 1.75
CA SER A 268 -11.80 -17.49 2.71
C SER A 268 -11.18 -16.22 3.25
N TRP A 269 -10.44 -16.42 4.34
CA TRP A 269 -9.55 -15.41 4.88
C TRP A 269 -8.13 -15.74 4.44
N GLN A 270 -7.44 -14.74 3.89
CA GLN A 270 -6.03 -14.79 3.55
C GLN A 270 -5.27 -13.84 4.49
N TYR A 271 -4.02 -14.21 4.77
CA TYR A 271 -3.13 -13.50 5.67
C TYR A 271 -1.93 -13.06 4.84
N PHE A 272 -1.44 -11.86 5.06
CA PHE A 272 -0.34 -11.33 4.29
C PHE A 272 0.47 -10.35 5.12
N THR A 273 1.72 -10.15 4.69
CA THR A 273 2.56 -9.05 5.11
C THR A 273 2.71 -8.06 3.97
N VAL A 274 2.88 -6.79 4.32
CA VAL A 274 3.34 -5.75 3.39
C VAL A 274 4.55 -5.10 4.03
N ASP A 275 5.69 -5.22 3.36
CA ASP A 275 6.95 -4.66 3.80
C ASP A 275 7.16 -3.33 3.06
N ILE A 276 7.39 -2.26 3.82
CA ILE A 276 7.63 -0.91 3.29
C ILE A 276 8.96 -0.44 3.84
N THR A 277 9.95 -0.21 2.97
CA THR A 277 11.21 0.45 3.34
C THR A 277 11.10 1.93 3.05
N PHE A 278 11.29 2.76 4.06
CA PHE A 278 11.04 4.19 3.98
C PHE A 278 12.09 4.98 4.76
N ASP A 279 12.30 6.23 4.35
CA ASP A 279 13.08 7.23 5.08
C ASP A 279 12.26 8.52 5.20
N GLY A 280 12.15 9.03 6.42
CA GLY A 280 11.32 10.20 6.76
C GLY A 280 9.85 9.86 7.03
N ASP A 281 9.00 10.90 6.90
CA ASP A 281 7.57 10.80 7.16
C ASP A 281 6.84 10.29 5.90
N LEU A 282 6.05 9.24 6.05
CA LEU A 282 5.40 8.54 4.95
C LEU A 282 3.92 8.25 5.28
N PRO A 283 2.97 8.95 4.64
CA PRO A 283 1.55 8.67 4.82
C PRO A 283 1.17 7.35 4.15
N ILE A 284 0.46 6.50 4.89
CA ILE A 284 -0.04 5.21 4.43
C ILE A 284 -1.57 5.23 4.39
N THR A 285 -2.12 4.74 3.28
CA THR A 285 -3.55 4.48 3.10
C THR A 285 -3.75 3.00 2.74
N ILE A 286 -4.62 2.31 3.46
CA ILE A 286 -5.08 0.98 3.08
C ILE A 286 -6.55 1.08 2.68
N THR A 287 -6.88 0.59 1.48
CA THR A 287 -8.26 0.56 0.95
C THR A 287 -8.53 -0.71 0.16
N THR A 288 -9.68 -0.81 -0.49
CA THR A 288 -10.10 -1.97 -1.28
C THR A 288 -10.55 -1.55 -2.66
N ASP A 289 -10.33 -2.40 -3.66
CA ASP A 289 -10.72 -2.14 -5.05
C ASP A 289 -12.25 -2.11 -5.26
N SER A 290 -13.03 -2.69 -4.34
CA SER A 290 -14.42 -3.03 -4.58
C SER A 290 -15.28 -3.15 -3.31
N ASP A 291 -16.59 -3.26 -3.51
CA ASP A 291 -17.59 -3.28 -2.46
C ASP A 291 -18.13 -4.69 -2.20
N HIS A 292 -17.92 -5.22 -0.99
CA HIS A 292 -18.36 -6.57 -0.64
C HIS A 292 -19.08 -6.65 0.71
N SER A 293 -20.19 -7.39 0.73
CA SER A 293 -21.04 -7.57 1.91
C SER A 293 -20.74 -8.87 2.65
N GLY A 294 -21.51 -9.15 3.71
CA GLY A 294 -21.39 -10.39 4.48
C GLY A 294 -20.23 -10.37 5.46
N TYR A 295 -19.35 -11.37 5.40
CA TYR A 295 -18.16 -11.45 6.26
C TYR A 295 -16.94 -10.72 5.68
N SER A 296 -17.10 -10.04 4.54
CA SER A 296 -15.99 -9.39 3.84
C SER A 296 -15.42 -8.23 4.66
N ALA A 297 -14.11 -8.24 4.90
CA ALA A 297 -13.44 -7.20 5.68
C ALA A 297 -11.93 -7.14 5.42
N VAL A 298 -11.34 -6.02 5.80
CA VAL A 298 -9.90 -5.85 5.98
C VAL A 298 -9.62 -5.73 7.47
N MET A 299 -8.61 -6.45 7.95
CA MET A 299 -8.16 -6.45 9.33
C MET A 299 -6.66 -6.16 9.37
N ILE A 300 -6.26 -5.19 10.17
CA ILE A 300 -4.88 -4.74 10.34
C ILE A 300 -4.49 -5.07 11.78
N ALA A 301 -3.41 -5.81 11.97
CA ALA A 301 -3.01 -6.29 13.28
C ALA A 301 -1.99 -5.37 13.94
N GLY A 302 -0.86 -5.17 13.28
CA GLY A 302 0.23 -4.36 13.77
C GLY A 302 1.35 -4.24 12.75
N ILE A 303 2.32 -3.41 13.08
CA ILE A 303 3.55 -3.20 12.34
C ILE A 303 4.69 -3.72 13.20
N VAL A 304 5.60 -4.47 12.59
CA VAL A 304 6.90 -4.81 13.16
C VAL A 304 7.94 -4.00 12.42
N PHE A 305 8.76 -3.26 13.16
CA PHE A 305 9.86 -2.49 12.59
C PHE A 305 11.14 -3.30 12.63
N GLU A 306 11.83 -3.30 11.50
CA GLU A 306 13.12 -3.94 11.30
C GLU A 306 14.12 -2.82 10.97
N GLU A 307 15.21 -2.73 11.74
CA GLU A 307 16.34 -1.89 11.36
C GLU A 307 16.87 -2.37 10.01
N VAL A 308 17.12 -1.43 9.10
CA VAL A 308 17.92 -1.73 7.91
C VAL A 308 19.33 -1.98 8.42
N GLU A 309 19.78 -3.24 8.47
CA GLU A 309 21.19 -3.52 8.72
C GLU A 309 21.98 -2.75 7.64
N GLU A 310 22.82 -1.79 8.05
CA GLU A 310 23.84 -1.22 7.18
C GLU A 310 24.83 -2.35 6.84
N GLU A 311 24.48 -3.19 5.85
CA GLU A 311 25.52 -3.82 5.07
C GLU A 311 26.26 -2.69 4.35
N VAL A 312 27.59 -2.70 4.46
CA VAL A 312 28.44 -1.90 3.59
C VAL A 312 28.28 -2.49 2.19
N ILE A 313 27.25 -2.05 1.49
CA ILE A 313 27.01 -2.38 0.09
C ILE A 313 28.03 -1.52 -0.68
N GLU A 314 29.12 -2.14 -1.15
CA GLU A 314 29.68 -1.68 -2.43
C GLU A 314 28.50 -1.73 -3.40
N GLU A 315 28.15 -0.63 -4.08
CA GLU A 315 27.06 -0.58 -5.06
C GLU A 315 27.21 -1.76 -6.06
N GLU A 316 26.64 -2.92 -5.73
CA GLU A 316 26.41 -3.97 -6.70
C GLU A 316 25.16 -3.50 -7.43
N GLU A 317 25.33 -3.13 -8.70
CA GLU A 317 24.21 -2.92 -9.62
C GLU A 317 23.22 -4.09 -9.42
N VAL A 318 21.98 -3.78 -9.05
CA VAL A 318 20.91 -4.78 -9.05
C VAL A 318 20.84 -5.31 -10.47
N ILE A 319 21.33 -6.53 -10.68
CA ILE A 319 21.30 -7.15 -11.99
C ILE A 319 19.82 -7.29 -12.34
N GLN A 320 19.37 -6.57 -13.36
CA GLN A 320 18.01 -6.66 -13.88
C GLN A 320 18.11 -6.98 -15.36
N TYR A 321 18.38 -8.25 -15.64
CA TYR A 321 18.36 -8.78 -16.99
C TYR A 321 17.10 -9.62 -17.16
N ALA A 322 16.34 -9.35 -18.20
CA ALA A 322 15.27 -10.23 -18.65
C ALA A 322 15.15 -10.17 -20.17
N SER A 323 14.88 -11.31 -20.79
CA SER A 323 14.71 -11.42 -22.24
C SER A 323 13.64 -12.45 -22.58
N LEU A 324 12.72 -12.05 -23.46
CA LEU A 324 11.75 -12.97 -24.05
C LEU A 324 12.47 -13.96 -24.98
N MET A 325 12.48 -15.24 -24.63
CA MET A 325 13.19 -16.29 -25.36
C MET A 325 12.33 -16.93 -26.44
N ALA A 326 11.09 -17.29 -26.09
CA ALA A 326 10.19 -17.98 -26.98
C ALA A 326 8.72 -17.75 -26.63
N VAL A 327 7.88 -17.72 -27.66
CA VAL A 327 6.42 -17.73 -27.54
C VAL A 327 5.87 -18.87 -28.40
N GLU A 328 5.36 -19.90 -27.76
CA GLU A 328 4.66 -21.00 -28.43
C GLU A 328 3.15 -20.79 -28.32
N THR A 329 2.43 -20.68 -29.43
CA THR A 329 0.99 -20.33 -29.45
C THR A 329 0.03 -21.51 -29.57
N ASP A 330 0.55 -22.71 -29.76
CA ASP A 330 -0.22 -23.96 -29.89
C ASP A 330 0.29 -25.04 -28.92
N ASN A 331 0.72 -24.60 -27.72
CA ASN A 331 1.26 -25.49 -26.69
C ASN A 331 0.20 -26.49 -26.18
N GLY A 332 0.67 -27.67 -25.78
CA GLY A 332 -0.14 -28.67 -25.07
C GLY A 332 -0.66 -28.15 -23.74
N THR A 333 -1.69 -28.79 -23.20
CA THR A 333 -2.24 -28.46 -21.87
C THR A 333 -1.92 -29.52 -20.82
N ASP A 334 -1.29 -30.62 -21.23
CA ASP A 334 -0.70 -31.61 -20.32
C ASP A 334 0.81 -31.31 -20.25
N ILE A 335 1.26 -30.85 -19.09
CA ILE A 335 2.59 -30.28 -18.86
C ILE A 335 3.32 -31.12 -17.83
N ASP A 336 4.55 -31.52 -18.14
CA ASP A 336 5.43 -32.21 -17.22
C ASP A 336 6.20 -31.19 -16.39
N ILE A 337 6.05 -31.25 -15.07
CA ILE A 337 6.71 -30.37 -14.11
C ILE A 337 7.71 -31.13 -13.22
N SER A 338 8.05 -32.37 -13.59
CA SER A 338 8.88 -33.26 -12.78
C SER A 338 10.26 -32.69 -12.45
N ASP A 339 10.81 -31.88 -13.35
CA ASP A 339 12.17 -31.33 -13.26
C ASP A 339 12.18 -29.79 -13.13
N SER A 340 11.14 -29.22 -12.51
CA SER A 340 11.00 -27.77 -12.35
C SER A 340 10.33 -27.39 -11.04
N LYS A 341 10.68 -26.23 -10.49
CA LYS A 341 9.84 -25.58 -9.48
C LYS A 341 8.57 -25.07 -10.18
N PHE A 342 7.41 -25.26 -9.57
CA PHE A 342 6.12 -24.97 -10.20
C PHE A 342 5.22 -24.19 -9.25
N LEU A 343 4.54 -23.17 -9.77
CA LEU A 343 3.48 -22.46 -9.08
C LEU A 343 2.18 -22.63 -9.87
N ASN A 344 1.18 -23.21 -9.22
CA ASN A 344 -0.11 -23.44 -9.86
C ASN A 344 -1.01 -22.18 -9.86
N ASN A 345 -2.15 -22.28 -10.55
CA ASN A 345 -3.15 -21.21 -10.63
C ASN A 345 -3.83 -20.84 -9.28
N LEU A 346 -3.54 -21.58 -8.20
CA LEU A 346 -4.03 -21.34 -6.85
C LEU A 346 -2.92 -20.84 -5.91
N LEU A 347 -1.76 -20.47 -6.45
CA LEU A 347 -0.58 -20.02 -5.72
C LEU A 347 0.03 -21.08 -4.80
N GLU A 348 -0.15 -22.37 -5.11
CA GLU A 348 0.50 -23.45 -4.40
C GLU A 348 1.82 -23.79 -5.11
N GLU A 349 2.92 -23.68 -4.36
CA GLU A 349 4.24 -24.11 -4.84
C GLU A 349 4.39 -25.63 -4.77
N VAL A 350 4.98 -26.19 -5.82
CA VAL A 350 5.35 -27.58 -5.97
C VAL A 350 6.83 -27.63 -6.36
N ASN A 351 7.56 -28.65 -5.91
CA ASN A 351 8.96 -28.85 -6.29
C ASN A 351 9.87 -27.64 -5.96
N SER A 352 9.64 -26.97 -4.83
CA SER A 352 10.32 -25.72 -4.46
C SER A 352 11.85 -25.79 -4.39
N THR A 353 12.44 -26.98 -4.30
CA THR A 353 13.89 -27.19 -4.25
C THR A 353 14.56 -27.34 -5.63
N PHE A 354 13.80 -27.33 -6.73
CA PHE A 354 14.35 -27.56 -8.08
C PHE A 354 14.98 -26.32 -8.71
N SER A 355 14.60 -25.14 -8.26
CA SER A 355 15.19 -23.87 -8.70
C SER A 355 15.37 -22.98 -7.48
N GLU A 356 16.48 -22.25 -7.44
CA GLU A 356 16.75 -21.22 -6.43
C GLU A 356 15.95 -19.95 -6.72
N ALA A 357 15.37 -19.81 -7.92
CA ALA A 357 14.50 -18.70 -8.25
C ALA A 357 13.24 -18.71 -7.36
N THR A 358 12.88 -17.51 -6.91
CA THR A 358 11.75 -17.29 -6.01
C THR A 358 10.62 -16.57 -6.75
N ILE A 359 9.38 -16.96 -6.45
CA ILE A 359 8.24 -16.11 -6.76
C ILE A 359 8.07 -15.18 -5.57
N LEU A 360 8.37 -13.89 -5.78
CA LEU A 360 8.19 -12.87 -4.75
C LEU A 360 6.70 -12.51 -4.64
N SER A 361 6.04 -12.30 -5.78
CA SER A 361 4.61 -12.02 -5.83
C SER A 361 3.94 -12.55 -7.11
N LEU A 362 2.65 -12.85 -7.01
CA LEU A 362 1.76 -13.08 -8.16
C LEU A 362 0.37 -12.54 -7.82
N SER A 363 -0.12 -11.63 -8.63
CA SER A 363 -1.42 -10.99 -8.46
C SER A 363 -2.22 -11.00 -9.77
N TYR A 364 -3.52 -10.79 -9.66
CA TYR A 364 -4.43 -10.72 -10.80
C TYR A 364 -5.22 -9.42 -10.73
N SER A 365 -5.16 -8.61 -11.78
CA SER A 365 -6.07 -7.48 -11.92
C SER A 365 -7.40 -7.94 -12.52
N GLY A 366 -8.49 -7.39 -11.99
CA GLY A 366 -9.85 -7.65 -12.45
C GLY A 366 -10.49 -8.96 -11.98
N THR A 367 -11.63 -9.32 -12.58
CA THR A 367 -12.43 -10.48 -12.12
C THR A 367 -11.94 -11.80 -12.72
N THR A 368 -11.33 -12.63 -11.88
CA THR A 368 -10.92 -14.01 -12.13
C THR A 368 -11.93 -15.04 -11.62
N LYS A 369 -11.92 -16.24 -12.23
CA LYS A 369 -12.63 -17.42 -11.76
C LYS A 369 -11.76 -18.66 -11.91
N ALA A 370 -11.64 -19.43 -10.84
CA ALA A 370 -10.92 -20.70 -10.91
C ALA A 370 -11.71 -21.76 -11.68
N ARG A 371 -10.99 -22.54 -12.47
CA ARG A 371 -11.50 -23.68 -13.24
C ARG A 371 -10.50 -24.82 -13.12
N THR A 372 -10.99 -26.06 -13.08
CA THR A 372 -10.16 -27.26 -12.88
C THR A 372 -9.96 -28.10 -14.14
N ASN A 373 -10.55 -27.66 -15.27
CA ASN A 373 -10.42 -28.36 -16.54
C ASN A 373 -9.30 -27.73 -17.38
N LYS A 374 -9.00 -28.35 -18.53
CA LYS A 374 -8.05 -27.88 -19.55
C LYS A 374 -6.58 -28.16 -19.24
N TYR A 375 -6.00 -27.55 -18.21
CA TYR A 375 -4.59 -27.76 -17.87
C TYR A 375 -4.41 -28.87 -16.84
N THR A 376 -3.42 -29.71 -17.08
CA THR A 376 -2.93 -30.74 -16.16
C THR A 376 -1.42 -30.60 -16.08
N PHE A 377 -0.89 -30.39 -14.87
CA PHE A 377 0.53 -30.42 -14.59
C PHE A 377 0.82 -31.67 -13.78
N THR A 378 1.80 -32.46 -14.20
CA THR A 378 2.12 -33.75 -13.58
C THR A 378 3.54 -33.73 -13.05
N ASP A 379 3.71 -34.06 -11.77
CA ASP A 379 5.03 -34.12 -11.14
C ASP A 379 5.70 -35.50 -11.25
N GLN A 380 6.91 -35.59 -10.70
CA GLN A 380 7.73 -36.80 -10.66
C GLN A 380 7.08 -37.97 -9.87
N PHE A 381 6.08 -37.71 -9.04
CA PHE A 381 5.33 -38.69 -8.26
C PHE A 381 3.98 -39.05 -8.93
N ALA A 382 3.73 -38.53 -10.14
CA ALA A 382 2.47 -38.64 -10.86
C ALA A 382 1.28 -38.00 -10.13
N GLU A 383 1.55 -37.01 -9.27
CA GLU A 383 0.53 -36.12 -8.71
C GLU A 383 0.12 -35.10 -9.78
N GLU A 384 -1.19 -34.85 -9.88
CA GLU A 384 -1.76 -33.98 -10.90
C GLU A 384 -2.31 -32.69 -10.29
N TYR A 385 -1.81 -31.56 -10.77
CA TYR A 385 -2.31 -30.23 -10.45
C TYR A 385 -3.10 -29.71 -11.65
N LYS A 386 -4.33 -29.26 -11.42
CA LYS A 386 -5.26 -28.96 -12.53
C LYS A 386 -5.90 -27.61 -12.36
N GLY A 387 -5.89 -26.84 -13.44
CA GLY A 387 -6.75 -25.69 -13.56
C GLY A 387 -6.11 -24.46 -14.17
N TYR A 388 -6.88 -23.38 -14.12
CA TYR A 388 -6.50 -22.05 -14.54
C TYR A 388 -7.41 -21.01 -13.87
N GLN A 389 -6.93 -19.78 -13.78
CA GLN A 389 -7.71 -18.58 -13.47
C GLN A 389 -8.16 -17.91 -14.76
N THR A 390 -9.47 -17.71 -14.96
CA THR A 390 -10.01 -17.02 -16.15
C THR A 390 -10.51 -15.64 -15.83
N MET A 391 -10.14 -14.67 -16.67
CA MET A 391 -10.60 -13.29 -16.63
C MET A 391 -11.17 -12.89 -18.01
N GLY A 392 -12.02 -11.87 -18.04
CA GLY A 392 -12.54 -11.31 -19.30
C GLY A 392 -11.43 -10.67 -20.13
N TRP A 393 -11.70 -10.40 -21.41
CA TRP A 393 -10.78 -9.64 -22.25
C TRP A 393 -11.01 -8.13 -22.06
N SER A 394 -10.19 -7.52 -21.21
CA SER A 394 -10.16 -6.08 -20.93
C SER A 394 -8.74 -5.68 -20.58
N GLU A 395 -8.34 -4.46 -20.89
CA GLU A 395 -7.04 -3.89 -20.52
C GLU A 395 -6.89 -3.74 -19.00
N ASP A 396 -8.01 -3.62 -18.27
CA ASP A 396 -8.03 -3.57 -16.80
C ASP A 396 -7.80 -4.95 -16.15
N ASN A 397 -7.78 -6.04 -16.94
CA ASN A 397 -7.53 -7.38 -16.44
C ASN A 397 -6.11 -7.83 -16.81
N GLY A 398 -5.45 -8.57 -15.93
CA GLY A 398 -4.07 -8.99 -16.18
C GLY A 398 -3.51 -9.88 -15.09
N ILE A 399 -2.27 -10.31 -15.30
CA ILE A 399 -1.46 -11.01 -14.31
C ILE A 399 -0.19 -10.19 -14.10
N THR A 400 0.13 -9.88 -12.85
CA THR A 400 1.41 -9.26 -12.47
C THR A 400 2.19 -10.25 -11.63
N MET A 401 3.47 -10.38 -11.91
CA MET A 401 4.38 -11.32 -11.24
C MET A 401 5.70 -10.63 -10.98
N GLN A 402 6.25 -10.85 -9.79
CA GLN A 402 7.63 -10.50 -9.49
C GLN A 402 8.40 -11.75 -9.11
N LEU A 403 9.52 -11.98 -9.78
CA LEU A 403 10.41 -13.12 -9.60
C LEU A 403 11.81 -12.60 -9.24
N SER A 404 12.56 -13.37 -8.45
CA SER A 404 13.99 -13.14 -8.24
C SER A 404 14.76 -14.39 -8.65
N SER A 405 15.87 -14.21 -9.35
CA SER A 405 16.83 -15.29 -9.58
C SER A 405 17.48 -15.69 -8.25
N GLY A 406 18.05 -16.90 -8.21
CA GLY A 406 19.02 -17.25 -7.17
C GLY A 406 20.34 -16.47 -7.33
N ASP A 407 21.27 -16.64 -6.39
CA ASP A 407 22.57 -15.96 -6.36
C ASP A 407 23.30 -16.03 -7.73
N GLN A 408 23.30 -14.90 -8.46
CA GLN A 408 24.01 -14.67 -9.74
C GLN A 408 23.85 -15.82 -10.77
N GLN A 409 22.64 -16.35 -10.90
CA GLN A 409 22.30 -17.37 -11.90
C GLN A 409 21.22 -16.87 -12.85
N ILE A 410 21.43 -17.12 -14.15
CA ILE A 410 20.39 -16.96 -15.16
C ILE A 410 19.36 -18.08 -14.97
N ASN A 411 18.11 -17.71 -14.71
CA ASN A 411 16.98 -18.62 -14.59
C ASN A 411 16.05 -18.49 -15.80
N THR A 412 15.21 -19.50 -16.01
CA THR A 412 14.14 -19.44 -17.02
C THR A 412 12.79 -19.60 -16.35
N ALA A 413 11.90 -18.63 -16.57
CA ALA A 413 10.48 -18.72 -16.26
C ALA A 413 9.71 -19.14 -17.51
N SER A 414 8.96 -20.24 -17.43
CA SER A 414 7.99 -20.63 -18.46
C SER A 414 6.58 -20.38 -17.96
N ILE A 415 5.85 -19.47 -18.61
CA ILE A 415 4.50 -19.07 -18.24
C ILE A 415 3.49 -19.75 -19.17
N TYR A 416 2.46 -20.37 -18.56
CA TYR A 416 1.43 -21.10 -19.27
C TYR A 416 0.09 -20.38 -19.16
N PHE A 417 -0.48 -19.99 -20.30
CA PHE A 417 -1.81 -19.38 -20.33
C PHE A 417 -2.55 -19.70 -21.61
N THR A 418 -3.85 -19.43 -21.65
CA THR A 418 -4.64 -19.42 -22.88
C THR A 418 -5.23 -18.04 -23.09
N ALA A 419 -5.11 -17.51 -24.30
CA ALA A 419 -5.87 -16.34 -24.72
C ALA A 419 -6.77 -16.70 -25.91
N GLY A 420 -7.97 -16.13 -25.95
CA GLY A 420 -8.84 -16.24 -27.10
C GLY A 420 -9.69 -14.99 -27.22
N ALA A 421 -9.73 -14.40 -28.40
CA ALA A 421 -10.50 -13.20 -28.70
C ALA A 421 -11.64 -13.52 -29.65
N TRP A 422 -12.87 -13.17 -29.26
CA TRP A 422 -14.08 -13.42 -30.03
C TRP A 422 -14.44 -12.25 -30.95
N THR A 423 -13.44 -11.81 -31.72
CA THR A 423 -13.52 -10.67 -32.63
C THR A 423 -13.06 -11.04 -34.04
N ARG A 424 -13.39 -10.18 -35.00
CA ARG A 424 -12.83 -10.22 -36.37
C ARG A 424 -11.64 -9.29 -36.53
N GLU A 425 -11.45 -8.40 -35.56
CA GLU A 425 -10.30 -7.52 -35.49
C GLU A 425 -9.07 -8.30 -35.05
N GLU A 426 -7.90 -7.70 -35.22
CA GLU A 426 -6.68 -8.22 -34.64
C GLU A 426 -6.77 -8.04 -33.12
N ALA A 427 -6.32 -9.03 -32.37
CA ALA A 427 -6.30 -8.99 -30.91
C ALA A 427 -4.91 -9.36 -30.44
N SER A 428 -4.45 -8.76 -29.36
CA SER A 428 -3.09 -8.97 -28.86
C SER A 428 -3.08 -9.14 -27.34
N ILE A 429 -2.10 -9.88 -26.85
CA ILE A 429 -1.69 -9.85 -25.45
C ILE A 429 -0.43 -8.99 -25.37
N GLU A 430 -0.39 -8.06 -24.43
CA GLU A 430 0.80 -7.31 -24.08
C GLU A 430 1.53 -8.04 -22.95
N LEU A 431 2.81 -8.32 -23.18
CA LEU A 431 3.77 -8.75 -22.16
C LEU A 431 4.63 -7.54 -21.82
N ILE A 432 4.68 -7.15 -20.55
CA ILE A 432 5.57 -6.09 -20.07
C ILE A 432 6.64 -6.75 -19.22
N ILE A 433 7.88 -6.75 -19.69
CA ILE A 433 9.02 -7.40 -19.07
C ILE A 433 9.97 -6.30 -18.61
N ASN A 434 10.12 -6.10 -17.30
CA ASN A 434 10.92 -5.03 -16.71
C ASN A 434 10.62 -3.65 -17.33
N GLY A 435 9.33 -3.37 -17.57
CA GLY A 435 8.85 -2.12 -18.19
C GLY A 435 8.90 -2.08 -19.72
N GLU A 436 9.54 -3.04 -20.38
CA GLU A 436 9.57 -3.13 -21.85
C GLU A 436 8.38 -3.94 -22.39
N SER A 437 7.64 -3.35 -23.33
CA SER A 437 6.41 -3.95 -23.90
C SER A 437 6.69 -4.79 -25.15
N GLU A 438 6.17 -6.01 -25.15
CA GLU A 438 6.18 -6.96 -26.25
C GLU A 438 4.75 -7.42 -26.57
N LEU A 439 4.33 -7.29 -27.83
CA LEU A 439 2.99 -7.65 -28.27
C LEU A 439 2.94 -9.04 -28.91
N ILE A 440 2.13 -9.92 -28.34
CA ILE A 440 1.78 -11.21 -28.93
C ILE A 440 0.45 -11.08 -29.67
N THR A 441 0.53 -10.98 -30.99
CA THR A 441 -0.67 -10.95 -31.85
C THR A 441 -1.33 -12.33 -31.94
N LEU A 442 -2.64 -12.37 -31.68
CA LEU A 442 -3.48 -13.52 -31.98
C LEU A 442 -3.96 -13.43 -33.43
N SER A 443 -3.86 -14.54 -34.15
CA SER A 443 -4.44 -14.65 -35.50
C SER A 443 -5.93 -14.30 -35.45
N SER A 444 -6.37 -13.32 -36.24
CA SER A 444 -7.76 -12.88 -36.30
C SER A 444 -8.73 -14.06 -36.49
N GLY A 445 -9.80 -14.11 -35.68
CA GLY A 445 -10.83 -15.13 -35.77
C GLY A 445 -11.11 -15.81 -34.44
N TYR A 446 -12.38 -16.21 -34.26
CA TYR A 446 -12.99 -16.80 -33.07
C TYR A 446 -12.30 -18.11 -32.60
N SER A 447 -11.13 -17.99 -32.00
CA SER A 447 -10.28 -19.13 -31.65
C SER A 447 -9.55 -18.91 -30.33
N TRP A 448 -9.19 -20.03 -29.71
CA TRP A 448 -8.39 -20.08 -28.49
C TRP A 448 -6.99 -20.56 -28.86
N LYS A 449 -5.98 -19.94 -28.25
CA LYS A 449 -4.57 -20.28 -28.41
C LYS A 449 -3.96 -20.57 -27.06
N ASN A 450 -3.19 -21.64 -26.98
CA ASN A 450 -2.52 -22.06 -25.74
C ASN A 450 -1.07 -21.61 -25.82
N PHE A 451 -0.65 -20.82 -24.85
CA PHE A 451 0.64 -20.19 -24.81
C PHE A 451 1.58 -20.89 -23.84
N LYS A 452 2.84 -21.02 -24.26
CA LYS A 452 4.01 -21.14 -23.39
C LYS A 452 4.92 -19.98 -23.74
N VAL A 453 5.21 -19.14 -22.75
CA VAL A 453 6.11 -17.99 -22.89
C VAL A 453 7.33 -18.26 -22.02
N ASP A 454 8.50 -18.30 -22.64
CA ASP A 454 9.77 -18.52 -21.96
C ASP A 454 10.50 -17.18 -21.82
N ILE A 455 10.84 -16.81 -20.59
CA ILE A 455 11.59 -15.60 -20.25
C ILE A 455 12.84 -16.04 -19.51
N GLU A 456 13.99 -15.64 -20.03
CA GLU A 456 15.28 -15.78 -19.35
C GLU A 456 15.52 -14.53 -18.49
N PHE A 457 15.98 -14.68 -17.25
CA PHE A 457 16.21 -13.54 -16.36
C PHE A 457 17.34 -13.78 -15.35
N GLU A 458 17.97 -12.70 -14.90
CA GLU A 458 18.95 -12.64 -13.81
C GLU A 458 18.62 -11.45 -12.91
N GLY A 459 18.66 -11.68 -11.60
CA GLY A 459 18.15 -10.81 -10.55
C GLY A 459 16.64 -10.66 -10.60
N LEU A 460 16.13 -9.43 -10.59
CA LEU A 460 14.69 -9.17 -10.52
C LEU A 460 14.02 -9.23 -11.90
N LEU A 461 12.87 -9.88 -11.95
CA LEU A 461 11.97 -9.91 -13.11
C LEU A 461 10.58 -9.44 -12.68
N ASP A 462 10.20 -8.27 -13.19
CA ASP A 462 8.84 -7.73 -13.15
C ASP A 462 8.14 -8.09 -14.46
N LEU A 463 7.02 -8.81 -14.36
CA LEU A 463 6.27 -9.30 -15.51
C LEU A 463 4.79 -8.96 -15.40
N GLU A 464 4.27 -8.27 -16.40
CA GLU A 464 2.83 -8.06 -16.61
C GLU A 464 2.35 -8.80 -17.87
N ILE A 465 1.18 -9.43 -17.78
CA ILE A 465 0.49 -10.06 -18.92
C ILE A 465 -0.93 -9.54 -18.95
N ARG A 466 -1.29 -8.77 -19.97
CA ARG A 466 -2.65 -8.23 -20.11
C ARG A 466 -3.20 -8.29 -21.53
N PRO A 467 -4.52 -8.41 -21.72
CA PRO A 467 -5.15 -8.19 -23.01
C PRO A 467 -4.99 -6.74 -23.46
N VAL A 468 -4.84 -6.54 -24.78
CA VAL A 468 -4.98 -5.23 -25.43
C VAL A 468 -6.41 -5.07 -25.93
N ASP A 469 -6.97 -3.87 -25.79
CA ASP A 469 -8.36 -3.51 -26.04
C ASP A 469 -9.39 -4.30 -25.20
N GLU A 470 -10.66 -3.96 -25.37
CA GLU A 470 -11.78 -4.64 -24.73
C GLU A 470 -12.59 -5.47 -25.73
N PHE A 471 -12.74 -6.77 -25.46
CA PHE A 471 -13.59 -7.66 -26.27
C PHE A 471 -14.59 -8.43 -25.41
N SER A 472 -15.84 -8.47 -25.88
CA SER A 472 -16.93 -9.18 -25.20
C SER A 472 -17.11 -10.63 -25.70
N GLY A 473 -18.11 -11.33 -25.17
CA GLY A 473 -18.48 -12.67 -25.61
C GLY A 473 -17.65 -13.76 -24.95
N TYR A 474 -16.99 -14.60 -25.75
CA TYR A 474 -16.10 -15.66 -25.26
C TYR A 474 -14.65 -15.19 -25.12
N SER A 475 -14.38 -13.90 -25.31
CA SER A 475 -13.03 -13.35 -25.22
C SER A 475 -12.54 -13.39 -23.78
N ALA A 476 -11.37 -13.98 -23.55
CA ALA A 476 -10.82 -14.10 -22.20
C ALA A 476 -9.33 -14.48 -22.21
N LEU A 477 -8.67 -14.14 -21.10
CA LEU A 477 -7.32 -14.59 -20.74
C LEU A 477 -7.42 -15.63 -19.61
N ARG A 478 -6.58 -16.66 -19.66
CA ARG A 478 -6.62 -17.82 -18.74
C ARG A 478 -5.23 -18.20 -18.29
N TYR A 479 -4.82 -17.79 -17.11
CA TYR A 479 -3.52 -18.13 -16.54
C TYR A 479 -3.55 -19.51 -15.87
N ALA A 480 -2.60 -20.39 -16.20
CA ALA A 480 -2.58 -21.78 -15.71
C ALA A 480 -1.49 -22.03 -14.66
N GLY A 481 -0.38 -21.30 -14.72
CA GLY A 481 0.76 -21.46 -13.82
C GLY A 481 2.07 -21.09 -14.49
N LEU A 482 3.16 -21.22 -13.74
CA LEU A 482 4.52 -21.00 -14.24
C LEU A 482 5.47 -22.06 -13.69
N THR A 483 6.51 -22.37 -14.45
CA THR A 483 7.64 -23.19 -14.00
C THR A 483 8.93 -22.38 -13.99
N LEU A 484 9.78 -22.63 -13.00
CA LEU A 484 11.12 -22.07 -12.86
C LEU A 484 12.15 -23.19 -13.00
N TYR A 485 13.19 -22.90 -13.79
CA TYR A 485 14.33 -23.79 -14.06
C TYR A 485 15.62 -23.21 -13.54
#